data_AF-A0A9W7HPY7-F1
#
_entry.id   AF-A0A9W7HPY7-F1
#
_cell.length_a   1.000
_cell.length_b   1.000
_cell.length_c   1.000
_cell.angle_alpha   90.00
_cell.angle_beta   90.00
_cell.angle_gamma   90.00
#
_symmetry.space_group_name_H-M   'P 1'
#
loop_
_entity.id
_entity.type
_entity.pdbx_description
1 polymer ?
#
loop_
_entity_poly.entity_id
_entity_poly.type
_entity_poly.pdbx_seq_one_letter_code
_entity_poly.pdbx_strand_id
1 'polypeptide(L)'
;MGRIQPVKSSGGEVGEIQGFDFAEWLKITVTESDFVVMKMDVEGTEFDLIPQLFETGAICLIDEIFLECHYNRWQRCCPGRRSTKYKKNYGQCLQLFTSLRDSGILVHQWW
;
A
#
# COMPACT_ATOMS: atom_id res chain seq x y z
N MET A 1 -1.57 19.81 2.24
CA MET A 1 -0.79 18.56 2.14
C MET A 1 0.48 18.72 2.97
N GLY A 2 0.56 18.06 4.13
CA GLY A 2 1.72 18.17 5.01
C GLY A 2 2.94 17.48 4.38
N ARG A 3 4.03 18.23 4.16
CA ARG A 3 5.31 17.62 3.78
C ARG A 3 5.92 16.98 5.03
N ILE A 4 6.15 15.68 4.97
CA ILE A 4 6.99 14.99 5.94
C ILE A 4 8.39 15.62 5.85
N GLN A 5 8.85 16.23 6.94
CA GLN A 5 10.22 16.73 7.00
C GLN A 5 11.15 15.52 7.05
N PRO A 6 12.12 15.42 6.13
CA PRO A 6 13.06 14.31 6.18
C PRO A 6 13.89 14.40 7.47
N VAL A 7 14.01 13.28 8.17
CA VAL A 7 14.94 13.16 9.29
C VAL A 7 16.33 13.48 8.75
N LYS A 8 17.05 14.42 9.39
CA LYS A 8 18.44 14.73 9.05
C LYS A 8 19.31 13.52 9.41
N SER A 9 19.39 12.53 8.54
CA SER A 9 20.36 11.44 8.66
C SER A 9 21.52 11.71 7.70
N SER A 10 22.69 11.96 8.27
CA SER A 10 23.95 11.97 7.54
C SER A 10 24.39 10.53 7.27
N GLY A 11 23.90 9.97 6.16
CA GLY A 11 24.44 8.76 5.55
C GLY A 11 23.85 7.44 6.04
N GLY A 12 23.17 6.73 5.13
CA GLY A 12 22.97 5.26 5.16
C GLY A 12 22.25 4.63 6.36
N GLU A 13 21.94 5.38 7.42
CA GLU A 13 21.30 4.85 8.61
C GLU A 13 19.81 4.64 8.39
N VAL A 14 19.36 3.42 8.69
CA VAL A 14 17.93 3.06 8.74
C VAL A 14 17.33 3.83 9.92
N GLY A 15 16.54 4.85 9.62
CA GLY A 15 15.83 5.62 10.64
C GLY A 15 14.61 4.86 11.14
N GLU A 16 14.49 4.69 12.45
CA GLU A 16 13.23 4.27 13.05
C GLU A 16 12.23 5.42 12.99
N ILE A 17 11.01 5.12 12.54
CA ILE A 17 9.89 6.06 12.52
C ILE A 17 8.73 5.46 13.29
N GLN A 18 7.96 6.31 13.96
CA GLN A 18 6.74 5.86 14.64
C GLN A 18 5.71 5.40 13.60
N GLY A 19 5.34 4.12 13.67
CA GLY A 19 4.21 3.57 12.93
C GLY A 19 2.88 3.87 13.61
N PHE A 20 1.78 3.62 12.89
CA PHE A 20 0.42 3.67 13.42
C PHE A 20 -0.43 2.58 12.77
N ASP A 21 -1.53 2.19 13.42
CA ASP A 21 -2.51 1.29 12.82
C ASP A 21 -3.39 2.08 11.84
N PHE A 22 -3.19 1.81 10.55
CA PHE A 22 -3.94 2.49 9.49
C PHE A 22 -5.44 2.17 9.52
N ALA A 23 -5.82 0.94 9.86
CA ALA A 23 -7.21 0.53 9.89
C ALA A 23 -7.96 1.19 11.05
N GLU A 24 -7.33 1.27 12.23
CA GLU A 24 -7.88 2.01 13.37
C GLU A 24 -7.98 3.51 13.05
N TRP A 25 -6.91 4.10 12.50
CA TRP A 25 -6.89 5.51 12.11
C TRP A 25 -8.00 5.84 11.12
N LEU A 26 -8.24 4.99 10.12
CA LEU A 26 -9.30 5.22 9.14
C LEU A 26 -10.68 5.25 9.82
N LYS A 27 -10.97 4.28 10.68
CA LYS A 27 -12.26 4.18 11.40
C LYS A 27 -12.59 5.37 12.31
N ILE A 28 -11.57 6.05 12.85
CA ILE A 28 -11.78 7.24 13.68
C ILE A 28 -11.78 8.54 12.86
N THR A 29 -11.33 8.49 11.60
CA THR A 29 -11.14 9.68 10.75
C THR A 29 -12.34 9.93 9.84
N VAL A 30 -12.97 8.88 9.33
CA VAL A 30 -14.07 8.97 8.37
C VAL A 30 -15.30 8.20 8.86
N THR A 31 -16.45 8.50 8.27
CA THR A 31 -17.73 7.86 8.52
C THR A 31 -18.29 7.24 7.25
N GLU A 32 -19.30 6.38 7.36
CA GLU A 32 -19.99 5.79 6.21
C GLU A 32 -20.70 6.82 5.30
N SER A 33 -20.83 8.08 5.75
CA SER A 33 -21.42 9.16 4.93
C SER A 33 -20.41 9.91 4.06
N ASP A 34 -19.12 9.67 4.30
CA ASP A 34 -18.04 10.29 3.53
C ASP A 34 -17.74 9.48 2.28
N PHE A 35 -17.36 10.15 1.18
CA PHE A 35 -16.85 9.48 -0.01
C PHE A 35 -15.32 9.47 0.03
N VAL A 36 -14.72 8.29 0.16
CA VAL A 36 -13.31 8.12 0.47
C VAL A 36 -12.56 7.51 -0.72
N VAL A 37 -11.63 8.28 -1.26
CA VAL A 37 -10.69 7.84 -2.29
C VAL A 37 -9.31 7.62 -1.68
N MET A 38 -8.82 6.39 -1.74
CA MET A 38 -7.50 6.01 -1.21
C MET A 38 -6.49 5.81 -2.34
N LYS A 39 -5.34 6.48 -2.26
CA LYS A 39 -4.17 6.17 -3.08
C LYS A 39 -3.10 5.47 -2.23
N MET A 40 -2.65 4.29 -2.65
CA MET A 40 -1.69 3.47 -1.92
C MET A 40 -0.47 3.12 -2.78
N ASP A 41 0.69 3.46 -2.24
CA ASP A 41 2.04 3.14 -2.73
C ASP A 41 2.89 2.95 -1.47
N VAL A 42 3.07 1.69 -1.05
CA VAL A 42 3.62 1.29 0.27
C VAL A 42 4.69 0.22 0.15
N GLU A 43 5.35 0.19 -1.00
CA GLU A 43 6.62 -0.51 -1.21
C GLU A 43 6.60 -2.00 -0.80
N GLY A 44 5.53 -2.73 -1.16
CA GLY A 44 5.41 -4.18 -0.94
C GLY A 44 4.50 -4.57 0.22
N THR A 45 4.12 -3.63 1.07
CA THR A 45 3.26 -3.85 2.25
C THR A 45 1.77 -3.93 1.86
N GLU A 46 1.43 -3.80 0.57
CA GLU A 46 0.04 -3.90 0.10
C GLU A 46 -0.58 -5.25 0.48
N PHE A 47 0.24 -6.31 0.45
CA PHE A 47 -0.16 -7.68 0.75
C PHE A 47 -0.38 -7.97 2.23
N ASP A 48 -0.03 -7.04 3.12
CA ASP A 48 -0.29 -7.13 4.55
C ASP A 48 -1.42 -6.18 4.94
N LEU A 49 -1.39 -4.94 4.44
CA LEU A 49 -2.39 -3.91 4.74
C LEU A 49 -3.78 -4.24 4.19
N ILE A 50 -3.89 -4.72 2.95
CA ILE A 50 -5.21 -4.98 2.36
C ILE A 50 -5.95 -6.11 3.09
N PRO A 51 -5.33 -7.27 3.38
CA PRO A 51 -5.95 -8.27 4.24
C PRO A 51 -6.35 -7.73 5.60
N GLN A 52 -5.51 -6.92 6.25
CA GLN A 52 -5.85 -6.30 7.54
C GLN A 52 -7.08 -5.38 7.43
N LEU A 53 -7.22 -4.61 6.34
CA LEU A 53 -8.41 -3.79 6.11
C LEU A 53 -9.68 -4.64 5.95
N PHE A 54 -9.58 -5.82 5.32
CA PHE A 54 -10.68 -6.78 5.26
C PHE A 54 -11.02 -7.37 6.63
N GLU A 55 -10.02 -7.88 7.34
CA GLU A 55 -10.19 -8.52 8.66
C GLU A 55 -10.81 -7.56 9.69
N THR A 56 -10.39 -6.30 9.66
CA THR A 56 -10.92 -5.27 10.56
C THR A 56 -12.26 -4.71 10.08
N GLY A 57 -12.66 -4.93 8.82
CA GLY A 57 -13.83 -4.29 8.20
C GLY A 57 -13.64 -2.80 7.90
N ALA A 58 -12.44 -2.24 8.08
CA ALA A 58 -12.12 -0.86 7.72
C ALA A 58 -12.24 -0.62 6.20
N ILE A 59 -12.10 -1.67 5.39
CA ILE A 59 -12.24 -1.61 3.94
C ILE A 59 -13.61 -1.07 3.49
N CYS A 60 -14.66 -1.26 4.29
CA CYS A 60 -16.02 -0.78 3.97
C CYS A 60 -16.15 0.75 4.00
N LEU A 61 -15.14 1.46 4.54
CA LEU A 61 -15.08 2.92 4.57
C LEU A 61 -14.38 3.50 3.34
N ILE A 62 -14.00 2.68 2.36
CA ILE A 62 -13.25 3.11 1.17
C ILE A 62 -14.07 2.80 -0.08
N ASP A 63 -14.42 3.83 -0.83
CA ASP A 63 -15.22 3.72 -2.06
C ASP A 63 -14.35 3.42 -3.29
N GLU A 64 -13.23 4.13 -3.42
CA GLU A 64 -12.34 4.01 -4.57
C GLU A 64 -10.87 3.86 -4.14
N ILE A 65 -10.15 2.96 -4.80
CA ILE A 65 -8.73 2.68 -4.53
C ILE A 65 -7.89 2.83 -5.79
N PHE A 66 -6.84 3.64 -5.69
CA PHE A 66 -5.73 3.70 -6.64
C PHE A 66 -4.52 2.99 -6.01
N LEU A 67 -4.21 1.79 -6.49
CA LEU A 67 -3.22 0.91 -5.87
C LEU A 67 -2.04 0.65 -6.80
N GLU A 68 -0.84 1.03 -6.34
CA GLU A 68 0.43 0.56 -6.90
C GLU A 68 0.80 -0.77 -6.26
N CYS A 69 0.80 -1.84 -7.04
CA CYS A 69 1.19 -3.14 -6.51
C CYS A 69 2.65 -3.46 -6.82
N HIS A 70 3.43 -3.64 -5.76
CA HIS A 70 4.86 -3.92 -5.85
C HIS A 70 5.13 -5.42 -5.99
N TYR A 71 5.57 -5.83 -7.17
CA TYR A 71 5.94 -7.22 -7.49
C TYR A 71 7.39 -7.34 -7.95
N ASN A 72 7.87 -8.57 -8.09
CA ASN A 72 9.23 -9.02 -8.35
C ASN A 72 9.86 -8.61 -9.71
N ARG A 73 9.69 -7.35 -10.11
CA ARG A 73 10.34 -6.76 -11.27
C ARG A 73 11.86 -6.73 -11.06
N TRP A 74 12.58 -7.08 -12.13
CA TRP A 74 14.04 -7.01 -12.12
C TRP A 74 14.52 -5.57 -11.98
N GLN A 75 15.26 -5.30 -10.90
CA GLN A 75 15.92 -4.03 -10.71
C GLN A 75 17.43 -4.21 -10.82
N ARG A 76 18.10 -3.20 -11.38
CA ARG A 76 19.55 -3.09 -11.36
C ARG A 76 19.97 -2.58 -9.98
N CYS A 77 20.11 -3.50 -9.04
CA CYS A 77 20.64 -3.18 -7.70
C CYS A 77 22.13 -2.82 -7.76
N CYS A 78 22.89 -3.43 -8.67
CA CYS A 78 24.33 -3.21 -8.83
C CYS A 78 24.75 -3.37 -10.32
N PRO A 79 25.91 -2.81 -10.74
CA PRO A 79 26.46 -3.05 -12.07
C PRO A 79 26.56 -4.55 -12.39
N GLY A 80 25.96 -4.98 -13.50
CA GLY A 80 26.00 -6.37 -13.94
C GLY A 80 25.15 -7.38 -13.15
N ARG A 81 24.45 -6.96 -12.09
CA ARG A 81 23.55 -7.85 -11.32
C ARG A 81 22.10 -7.36 -11.38
N ARG A 82 21.18 -8.31 -11.58
CA ARG A 82 19.74 -8.09 -11.45
C ARG A 82 19.25 -8.90 -10.26
N SER A 83 18.52 -8.27 -9.35
CA SER A 83 17.80 -8.96 -8.28
C SER A 83 16.35 -8.49 -8.25
N THR A 84 15.49 -9.32 -7.69
CA THR A 84 14.08 -8.98 -7.45
C THR A 84 14.00 -8.17 -6.17
N LYS A 85 13.38 -6.97 -6.20
CA LYS A 85 13.17 -6.15 -4.99
C LYS A 85 12.12 -6.78 -4.05
N TYR A 86 11.08 -7.38 -4.63
CA TYR A 86 9.97 -7.99 -3.88
C TYR A 86 9.85 -9.49 -4.15
N LYS A 87 9.24 -10.21 -3.20
CA LYS A 87 9.00 -11.66 -3.30
C LYS A 87 7.78 -12.00 -4.14
N LYS A 88 6.75 -11.13 -4.12
CA LYS A 88 5.46 -11.36 -4.76
C LYS A 88 5.58 -11.21 -6.27
N ASN A 89 4.81 -11.97 -7.04
CA ASN A 89 4.78 -11.89 -8.50
C ASN A 89 3.59 -11.08 -9.02
N TYR A 90 3.62 -10.72 -10.32
CA TYR A 90 2.55 -9.93 -10.93
C TYR A 90 1.18 -10.62 -10.89
N GLY A 91 1.14 -11.96 -10.97
CA GLY A 91 -0.11 -12.72 -10.85
C GLY A 91 -0.77 -12.55 -9.47
N GLN A 92 0.04 -12.44 -8.41
CA GLN A 92 -0.47 -12.16 -7.06
C GLN A 92 -1.02 -10.74 -6.95
N CYS A 93 -0.44 -9.75 -7.65
CA CYS A 93 -1.04 -8.43 -7.77
C CYS A 93 -2.40 -8.48 -8.46
N LEU A 94 -2.52 -9.24 -9.56
CA LEU A 94 -3.81 -9.41 -10.24
C LEU A 94 -4.85 -10.04 -9.33
N GLN A 95 -4.48 -11.06 -8.53
CA GLN A 95 -5.37 -11.67 -7.54
C GLN A 95 -5.82 -10.66 -6.49
N LEU A 96 -4.91 -9.81 -5.99
CA LEU A 96 -5.23 -8.75 -5.03
C LEU A 96 -6.20 -7.72 -5.61
N PHE A 97 -5.99 -7.28 -6.85
CA PHE A 97 -6.93 -6.39 -7.52
C PHE A 97 -8.30 -7.04 -7.74
N THR A 98 -8.33 -8.33 -8.10
CA THR A 98 -9.57 -9.07 -8.26
C THR A 98 -10.32 -9.21 -6.94
N SER A 99 -9.66 -9.57 -5.84
CA SER A 99 -10.32 -9.73 -4.54
C SER A 99 -10.97 -8.44 -4.03
N LEU A 100 -10.32 -7.29 -4.26
CA LEU A 100 -10.90 -5.98 -3.94
C LEU A 100 -12.14 -5.67 -4.79
N ARG A 101 -12.09 -5.95 -6.10
CA ARG A 101 -13.23 -5.74 -7.00
C ARG A 101 -14.39 -6.67 -6.69
N ASP A 102 -14.12 -7.92 -6.37
CA ASP A 102 -15.12 -8.91 -5.97
C ASP A 102 -15.82 -8.50 -4.66
N SER A 103 -15.15 -7.68 -3.85
CA SER A 103 -15.71 -7.08 -2.63
C SER A 103 -16.49 -5.79 -2.86
N GLY A 104 -16.67 -5.37 -4.12
CA GLY A 104 -17.48 -4.21 -4.51
C GLY A 104 -16.74 -2.88 -4.59
N ILE A 105 -15.42 -2.87 -4.39
CA ILE A 105 -14.62 -1.63 -4.39
C ILE A 105 -14.21 -1.28 -5.82
N LEU A 106 -14.24 0.01 -6.16
CA LEU A 106 -13.71 0.49 -7.44
C LEU A 106 -12.18 0.58 -7.36
N VAL A 107 -11.49 -0.26 -8.14
CA VAL A 107 -10.03 -0.40 -8.06
C VAL A 107 -9.35 -0.05 -9.37
N HIS A 108 -8.48 0.96 -9.29
CA HIS A 108 -7.64 1.47 -10.36
C HIS A 108 -6.19 1.04 -10.14
N GLN A 109 -5.58 0.47 -11.18
CA GLN A 109 -4.14 0.19 -11.15
C GLN A 109 -3.38 1.52 -11.27
N TRP A 110 -2.52 1.80 -10.32
CA TRP A 110 -1.56 2.91 -10.35
C TRP A 110 -0.15 2.36 -10.64
N TRP A 111 0.68 3.11 -11.37
CA TRP A 111 2.00 2.70 -11.86
C TRP A 111 3.06 3.76 -11.57
#